data_AF-A0A840NVG3-F1
#
_entry.id   AF-A0A840NVG3-F1
#
_cell.length_a   1.000
_cell.length_b   1.000
_cell.length_c   1.000
_cell.angle_alpha   90.00
_cell.angle_beta   90.00
_cell.angle_gamma   90.00
#
_symmetry.space_group_name_H-M   'P 1'
#
loop_
_entity.id
_entity.type
_entity.pdbx_description
1 polymer ?
#
loop_
_entity_poly.entity_id
_entity_poly.type
_entity_poly.pdbx_seq_one_letter_code
_entity_poly.pdbx_strand_id
1 'polypeptide(L)'
;MARVKDLWFKTVKTPDGKTKREPTARHGKGKRWLAVWTNPEGREQTQAFTKKSAAETHGSLMEADKARGNYIDPNGGKTRLVALVEGDEGWLASLTADPSTRQIYEGYWRVHIRPKFGQREIGSIRPSEIRAWVKQLEKRLAKSTANRVLAFLEQLLQSAVDNDLIAKNPCASKTVQKPKAEPRKVVPWPMERVLAVTDVLPARYRIMATLGAGLGLRQGEIFGLAVNDVDFDKGVVHVRQQVKLVNAKLLFGLPKHDRERTVPLPESVAAAVEEYLSLFPAREVTLPWEEVDGDPVTLPLIITSRESRALNRNYINTYVWKPALVGAGVVTQADLKARVPGRRNQKNRKHGMHALRHFYASVLLDAGVSPKALAEYLGHQDAGYTLRTYTHLIHGSEDRAGKAIDTAFDLALTETGTEPEQTP
;
A
#
# COMPACT_ATOMS: atom_id res chain seq x y z
N MET A 1 -27.61 -4.87 -34.82
CA MET A 1 -28.88 -4.17 -34.57
C MET A 1 -29.76 -5.02 -33.68
N ALA A 2 -30.42 -4.40 -32.70
CA ALA A 2 -31.35 -5.11 -31.83
C ALA A 2 -32.50 -5.74 -32.63
N ARG A 3 -32.94 -6.93 -32.23
CA ARG A 3 -34.02 -7.68 -32.87
C ARG A 3 -34.92 -8.32 -31.82
N VAL A 4 -36.16 -8.61 -32.18
CA VAL A 4 -37.14 -9.28 -31.30
C VAL A 4 -37.53 -10.63 -31.88
N LYS A 5 -37.42 -11.69 -31.07
CA LYS A 5 -37.85 -13.06 -31.43
C LYS A 5 -39.18 -13.40 -30.74
N ASP A 6 -40.10 -14.06 -31.45
CA ASP A 6 -41.30 -14.67 -30.86
C ASP A 6 -40.91 -16.05 -30.30
N LEU A 7 -41.04 -16.24 -28.98
CA LEU A 7 -40.72 -17.49 -28.31
C LEU A 7 -41.85 -18.50 -28.38
N TRP A 8 -43.08 -18.07 -28.68
CA TRP A 8 -44.26 -18.95 -28.69
C TRP A 8 -44.52 -19.56 -30.06
N PHE A 9 -44.09 -18.89 -31.14
CA PHE A 9 -44.29 -19.37 -32.50
C PHE A 9 -42.99 -19.30 -33.29
N LYS A 10 -42.64 -20.39 -33.98
CA LYS A 10 -41.57 -20.41 -34.99
C LYS A 10 -42.19 -20.35 -36.39
N THR A 11 -41.49 -19.74 -37.32
CA THR A 11 -41.89 -19.74 -38.74
C THR A 11 -41.18 -20.89 -39.44
N VAL A 12 -41.94 -21.82 -40.03
CA VAL A 12 -41.43 -22.97 -40.80
C VAL A 12 -41.85 -22.81 -42.25
N LYS A 13 -40.94 -23.09 -43.19
CA LYS A 13 -41.26 -23.13 -44.62
C LYS A 13 -41.88 -24.48 -44.95
N THR A 14 -43.06 -24.46 -45.56
CA THR A 14 -43.72 -25.68 -46.07
C THR A 14 -43.07 -26.10 -47.40
N PRO A 15 -43.25 -27.37 -47.83
CA PRO A 15 -42.73 -27.85 -49.12
C PRO A 15 -43.14 -26.98 -50.32
N ASP A 16 -44.31 -26.33 -50.25
CA ASP A 16 -44.85 -25.43 -51.28
C ASP A 16 -44.26 -23.99 -51.25
N GLY A 17 -43.19 -23.74 -50.48
CA GLY A 17 -42.55 -22.43 -50.38
C GLY A 17 -43.28 -21.38 -49.50
N LYS A 18 -44.49 -21.69 -49.01
CA LYS A 18 -45.25 -20.83 -48.09
C LYS A 18 -44.69 -20.91 -46.66
N THR A 19 -44.95 -19.87 -45.85
CA THR A 19 -44.54 -19.84 -44.44
C THR A 19 -45.72 -20.16 -43.53
N LYS A 20 -45.53 -21.08 -42.59
CA LYS A 20 -46.52 -21.44 -41.56
C LYS A 20 -45.95 -21.16 -40.18
N ARG A 21 -46.77 -20.63 -39.28
CA ARG A 21 -46.42 -20.44 -37.87
C ARG A 21 -46.78 -21.71 -37.10
N GLU A 22 -45.77 -22.31 -36.47
CA GLU A 22 -45.96 -23.48 -35.61
C GLU A 22 -45.72 -23.09 -34.15
N PRO A 23 -46.56 -23.54 -33.22
CA PRO A 23 -46.33 -23.32 -31.80
C PRO A 23 -45.03 -24.02 -31.37
N THR A 24 -44.25 -23.36 -30.54
CA THR A 24 -43.06 -23.93 -29.91
C THR A 24 -43.42 -24.67 -28.63
N ALA A 25 -42.46 -25.39 -28.04
CA ALA A 25 -42.63 -25.99 -26.71
C ALA A 25 -42.90 -24.97 -25.58
N ARG A 26 -42.64 -23.68 -25.81
CA ARG A 26 -42.92 -22.58 -24.88
C ARG A 26 -44.26 -21.89 -25.14
N HIS A 27 -45.03 -22.32 -26.14
CA HIS A 27 -46.33 -21.75 -26.43
C HIS A 27 -47.25 -21.79 -25.19
N GLY A 28 -47.77 -20.62 -24.79
CA GLY A 28 -48.60 -20.47 -23.58
C GLY A 28 -47.84 -20.53 -22.25
N LYS A 29 -46.51 -20.66 -22.24
CA LYS A 29 -45.68 -20.76 -21.02
C LYS A 29 -44.66 -19.61 -20.96
N GLY A 30 -44.66 -18.87 -19.86
CA GLY A 30 -43.71 -17.78 -19.61
C GLY A 30 -43.91 -16.57 -20.54
N LYS A 31 -42.84 -15.78 -20.72
CA LYS A 31 -42.85 -14.55 -21.52
C LYS A 31 -42.69 -14.86 -23.01
N ARG A 32 -43.44 -14.15 -23.87
CA ARG A 32 -43.55 -14.43 -25.30
C ARG A 32 -42.44 -13.80 -26.16
N TRP A 33 -41.99 -12.60 -25.84
CA TRP A 33 -41.10 -11.83 -26.73
C TRP A 33 -39.69 -11.76 -26.15
N LEU A 34 -38.68 -12.04 -26.96
CA LEU A 34 -37.27 -11.97 -26.56
C LEU A 34 -36.58 -10.82 -27.28
N ALA A 35 -36.19 -9.79 -26.55
CA ALA A 35 -35.27 -8.77 -27.05
C ALA A 35 -33.87 -9.38 -27.14
N VAL A 36 -33.18 -9.15 -28.25
CA VAL A 36 -31.80 -9.58 -28.49
C VAL A 36 -31.01 -8.37 -28.96
N TRP A 37 -29.92 -8.04 -28.28
CA TRP A 37 -29.00 -6.95 -28.64
C TRP A 37 -27.55 -7.42 -28.46
N THR A 38 -26.59 -6.61 -28.90
CA THR A 38 -25.16 -6.92 -28.75
C THR A 38 -24.55 -6.00 -27.70
N ASN A 39 -23.87 -6.56 -26.69
CA ASN A 39 -23.15 -5.78 -25.67
C ASN A 39 -21.87 -5.14 -26.25
N PRO A 40 -21.16 -4.27 -25.50
CA PRO A 40 -19.89 -3.68 -25.95
C PRO A 40 -18.80 -4.71 -26.32
N GLU A 41 -18.82 -5.89 -25.70
CA GLU A 41 -17.88 -6.99 -25.99
C GLU A 41 -18.23 -7.79 -27.27
N GLY A 42 -19.29 -7.44 -27.99
CA GLY A 42 -19.72 -8.14 -29.20
C GLY A 42 -20.55 -9.41 -28.95
N ARG A 43 -20.91 -9.72 -27.70
CA ARG A 43 -21.73 -10.87 -27.32
C ARG A 43 -23.23 -10.57 -27.42
N GLU A 44 -24.02 -11.53 -27.90
CA GLU A 44 -25.48 -11.40 -27.90
C GLU A 44 -26.05 -11.52 -26.47
N GLN A 45 -26.81 -10.52 -26.06
CA GLN A 45 -27.55 -10.49 -24.81
C GLN A 45 -29.05 -10.58 -25.08
N THR A 46 -29.79 -11.18 -24.15
CA THR A 46 -31.22 -11.40 -24.33
C THR A 46 -32.05 -11.12 -23.08
N GLN A 47 -33.25 -10.60 -23.27
CA GLN A 47 -34.21 -10.39 -22.19
C GLN A 47 -35.64 -10.63 -22.66
N ALA A 48 -36.41 -11.37 -21.85
CA ALA A 48 -37.78 -11.75 -22.20
C ALA A 48 -38.84 -10.78 -21.63
N PHE A 49 -39.90 -10.52 -22.42
CA PHE A 49 -40.99 -9.59 -22.18
C PHE A 49 -42.36 -10.20 -22.55
N THR A 50 -43.42 -9.71 -21.91
CA THR A 50 -44.81 -10.13 -22.21
C THR A 50 -45.37 -9.42 -23.44
N LYS A 51 -45.00 -8.16 -23.68
CA LYS A 51 -45.43 -7.34 -24.83
C LYS A 51 -44.30 -7.17 -25.85
N LYS A 52 -44.63 -7.19 -27.15
CA LYS A 52 -43.66 -7.01 -28.25
C LYS A 52 -43.02 -5.63 -28.21
N SER A 53 -43.84 -4.59 -28.06
CA SER A 53 -43.38 -3.20 -28.01
C SER A 53 -42.37 -2.97 -26.89
N ALA A 54 -42.58 -3.56 -25.70
CA ALA A 54 -41.63 -3.47 -24.60
C ALA A 54 -40.26 -4.11 -24.93
N ALA A 55 -40.26 -5.24 -25.66
CA ALA A 55 -39.02 -5.87 -26.11
C ALA A 55 -38.29 -5.03 -27.17
N GLU A 56 -39.03 -4.42 -28.10
CA GLU A 56 -38.49 -3.52 -29.13
C GLU A 56 -37.87 -2.28 -28.49
N THR A 57 -38.63 -1.57 -27.64
CA THR A 57 -38.15 -0.38 -26.91
C THR A 57 -36.92 -0.70 -26.08
N HIS A 58 -36.91 -1.81 -25.34
CA HIS A 58 -35.75 -2.19 -24.54
C HIS A 58 -34.51 -2.45 -25.40
N GLY A 59 -34.63 -3.23 -26.48
CA GLY A 59 -33.52 -3.49 -27.39
C GLY A 59 -32.97 -2.21 -28.03
N SER A 60 -33.85 -1.29 -28.44
CA SER A 60 -33.46 0.01 -28.98
C SER A 60 -32.74 0.89 -27.94
N LEU A 61 -33.20 0.88 -26.69
CA LEU A 61 -32.54 1.60 -25.59
C LEU A 61 -31.15 1.03 -25.33
N MET A 62 -30.99 -0.29 -25.26
CA MET A 62 -29.67 -0.91 -25.03
C MET A 62 -28.66 -0.58 -26.14
N GLU A 63 -29.09 -0.57 -27.40
CA GLU A 63 -28.23 -0.15 -28.53
C GLU A 63 -27.91 1.35 -28.47
N ALA A 64 -28.87 2.20 -28.07
CA ALA A 64 -28.64 3.63 -27.90
C ALA A 64 -27.69 3.92 -26.73
N ASP A 65 -27.82 3.22 -25.60
CA ASP A 65 -26.96 3.37 -24.44
C ASP A 65 -25.54 2.90 -24.75
N LYS A 66 -25.40 1.79 -25.49
CA LYS A 66 -24.11 1.37 -26.06
C LYS A 66 -23.50 2.44 -26.96
N ALA A 67 -24.27 3.00 -27.90
CA ALA A 67 -23.78 4.04 -28.81
C ALA A 67 -23.33 5.32 -28.07
N ARG A 68 -23.93 5.61 -26.91
CA ARG A 68 -23.58 6.74 -26.04
C ARG A 68 -22.45 6.45 -25.05
N GLY A 69 -22.00 5.21 -24.93
CA GLY A 69 -21.04 4.79 -23.91
C GLY A 69 -21.61 4.72 -22.48
N ASN A 70 -22.93 4.62 -22.33
CA ASN A 70 -23.63 4.51 -21.04
C ASN A 70 -24.27 3.13 -20.84
N TYR A 71 -23.75 2.11 -21.51
CA TYR A 71 -24.27 0.75 -21.40
C TYR A 71 -24.12 0.23 -19.97
N ILE A 72 -25.18 -0.35 -19.42
CA ILE A 72 -25.14 -1.08 -18.15
C ILE A 72 -25.80 -2.42 -18.38
N ASP A 73 -25.12 -3.52 -18.03
CA ASP A 73 -25.69 -4.86 -18.17
C ASP A 73 -26.95 -4.99 -17.29
N PRO A 74 -28.13 -5.25 -17.89
CA PRO A 74 -29.38 -5.44 -17.14
C PRO A 74 -29.33 -6.57 -16.10
N ASN A 75 -28.42 -7.54 -16.27
CA ASN A 75 -28.18 -8.63 -15.33
C ASN A 75 -26.89 -8.45 -14.52
N GLY A 76 -26.04 -7.47 -14.85
CA GLY A 76 -24.75 -7.28 -14.20
C GLY A 76 -24.88 -7.04 -12.70
N GLY A 77 -25.92 -6.33 -12.27
CA GLY A 77 -26.22 -6.11 -10.85
C GLY A 77 -26.51 -7.39 -10.06
N LYS A 78 -26.89 -8.49 -10.74
CA LYS A 78 -27.17 -9.81 -10.11
C LYS A 78 -25.89 -10.63 -9.92
N THR A 79 -24.78 -10.22 -10.53
CA THR A 79 -23.48 -10.85 -10.27
C THR A 79 -23.16 -10.75 -8.79
N ARG A 80 -22.74 -11.87 -8.18
CA ARG A 80 -22.31 -11.88 -6.79
C ARG A 80 -20.92 -11.28 -6.68
N LEU A 81 -20.66 -10.49 -5.65
CA LEU A 81 -19.35 -9.84 -5.47
C LEU A 81 -18.20 -10.86 -5.43
N VAL A 82 -18.40 -12.05 -4.86
CA VAL A 82 -17.41 -13.13 -4.85
C VAL A 82 -16.96 -13.55 -6.24
N ALA A 83 -17.88 -13.57 -7.23
CA ALA A 83 -17.57 -13.98 -8.59
C ALA A 83 -16.72 -12.94 -9.35
N LEU A 84 -16.77 -11.67 -8.92
CA LEU A 84 -15.90 -10.62 -9.46
C LEU A 84 -14.48 -10.68 -8.88
N VAL A 85 -14.34 -11.18 -7.65
CA VAL A 85 -13.10 -11.04 -6.86
C VAL A 85 -12.27 -12.31 -6.86
N GLU A 86 -12.90 -13.47 -6.79
CA GLU A 86 -12.26 -14.79 -6.75
C GLU A 86 -12.22 -15.43 -8.16
N GLY A 87 -11.33 -16.41 -8.35
CA GLY A 87 -11.13 -17.09 -9.63
C GLY A 87 -9.92 -16.57 -10.41
N ASP A 88 -9.53 -17.30 -11.46
CA ASP A 88 -8.30 -17.02 -12.23
C ASP A 88 -8.37 -15.72 -13.03
N GLU A 89 -9.58 -15.32 -13.46
CA GLU A 89 -9.86 -14.04 -14.10
C GLU A 89 -10.42 -12.99 -13.11
N GLY A 90 -10.48 -13.33 -11.83
CA GLY A 90 -11.02 -12.47 -10.78
C GLY A 90 -10.06 -11.33 -10.41
N TRP A 91 -10.61 -10.29 -9.79
CA TRP A 91 -9.86 -9.07 -9.44
C TRP A 91 -8.56 -9.33 -8.66
N LEU A 92 -8.56 -10.32 -7.75
CA LEU A 92 -7.35 -10.64 -6.97
C LEU A 92 -6.25 -11.28 -7.82
N ALA A 93 -6.61 -12.10 -8.81
CA ALA A 93 -5.66 -12.76 -9.70
C ALA A 93 -5.11 -11.80 -10.75
N SER A 94 -5.93 -10.85 -11.24
CA SER A 94 -5.52 -9.84 -12.22
C SER A 94 -4.74 -8.66 -11.62
N LEU A 95 -4.50 -8.65 -10.30
CA LEU A 95 -3.89 -7.50 -9.62
C LEU A 95 -2.38 -7.43 -9.86
N THR A 96 -1.96 -6.47 -10.68
CA THR A 96 -0.55 -6.06 -10.80
C THR A 96 -0.14 -5.22 -9.60
N ALA A 97 0.35 -5.88 -8.54
CA ALA A 97 0.87 -5.21 -7.35
C ALA A 97 1.98 -6.02 -6.67
N ASP A 98 2.84 -5.34 -5.90
CA ASP A 98 3.83 -5.96 -5.03
C ASP A 98 3.18 -7.08 -4.17
N PRO A 99 3.85 -8.23 -3.97
CA PRO A 99 3.24 -9.37 -3.29
C PRO A 99 2.75 -9.07 -1.88
N SER A 100 3.38 -8.12 -1.16
CA SER A 100 2.90 -7.71 0.16
C SER A 100 1.58 -6.94 0.09
N THR A 101 1.33 -6.21 -1.00
CA THR A 101 0.05 -5.53 -1.26
C THR A 101 -1.04 -6.56 -1.60
N ARG A 102 -0.74 -7.54 -2.46
CA ARG A 102 -1.63 -8.68 -2.75
C ARG A 102 -2.05 -9.39 -1.47
N GLN A 103 -1.08 -9.74 -0.60
CA GLN A 103 -1.35 -10.35 0.70
C GLN A 103 -2.27 -9.50 1.59
N ILE A 104 -2.07 -8.17 1.61
CA ILE A 104 -2.90 -7.26 2.41
C ILE A 104 -4.35 -7.24 1.88
N TYR A 105 -4.54 -7.14 0.56
CA TYR A 105 -5.86 -7.13 -0.06
C TYR A 105 -6.59 -8.45 0.11
N GLU A 106 -5.91 -9.58 -0.07
CA GLU A 106 -6.45 -10.90 0.24
C GLU A 106 -6.90 -10.98 1.70
N GLY A 107 -6.10 -10.45 2.63
CA GLY A 107 -6.47 -10.34 4.04
C GLY A 107 -7.73 -9.49 4.28
N TYR A 108 -7.85 -8.32 3.64
CA TYR A 108 -9.05 -7.48 3.74
C TYR A 108 -10.29 -8.17 3.15
N TRP A 109 -10.14 -8.82 1.99
CA TRP A 109 -11.18 -9.60 1.34
C TRP A 109 -11.67 -10.70 2.27
N ARG A 110 -10.78 -11.65 2.60
CA ARG A 110 -11.10 -12.89 3.32
C ARG A 110 -11.68 -12.63 4.72
N VAL A 111 -11.10 -11.67 5.46
CA VAL A 111 -11.43 -11.47 6.88
C VAL A 111 -12.56 -10.46 7.10
N HIS A 112 -12.73 -9.48 6.21
CA HIS A 112 -13.64 -8.36 6.45
C HIS A 112 -14.75 -8.22 5.43
N ILE A 113 -14.45 -8.29 4.13
CA ILE A 113 -15.41 -7.98 3.07
C ILE A 113 -16.22 -9.22 2.70
N ARG A 114 -15.55 -10.33 2.37
CA ARG A 114 -16.16 -11.58 1.92
C ARG A 114 -17.26 -12.08 2.86
N PRO A 115 -17.08 -12.11 4.20
CA PRO A 115 -18.12 -12.60 5.10
C PRO A 115 -19.41 -11.75 5.08
N LYS A 116 -19.31 -10.46 4.74
CA LYS A 116 -20.44 -9.53 4.75
C LYS A 116 -21.08 -9.35 3.38
N PHE A 117 -20.27 -9.21 2.34
CA PHE A 117 -20.73 -8.81 1.00
C PHE A 117 -20.44 -9.84 -0.09
N GLY A 118 -19.63 -10.87 0.16
CA GLY A 118 -19.19 -11.80 -0.89
C GLY A 118 -20.34 -12.46 -1.64
N GLN A 119 -21.35 -12.95 -0.93
CA GLN A 119 -22.51 -13.62 -1.53
C GLN A 119 -23.62 -12.67 -2.00
N ARG A 120 -23.43 -11.35 -1.84
CA ARG A 120 -24.44 -10.36 -2.24
C ARG A 120 -24.33 -10.07 -3.72
N GLU A 121 -25.49 -9.95 -4.35
CA GLU A 121 -25.62 -9.34 -5.67
C GLU A 121 -25.12 -7.89 -5.60
N ILE A 122 -24.21 -7.52 -6.49
CA ILE A 122 -23.51 -6.24 -6.45
C ILE A 122 -24.51 -5.07 -6.48
N GLY A 123 -25.55 -5.15 -7.31
CA GLY A 123 -26.61 -4.14 -7.42
C GLY A 123 -27.51 -4.03 -6.18
N SER A 124 -27.45 -5.02 -5.26
CA SER A 124 -28.21 -5.00 -4.01
C SER A 124 -27.49 -4.26 -2.87
N ILE A 125 -26.22 -3.91 -3.04
CA ILE A 125 -25.39 -3.29 -1.98
C ILE A 125 -25.73 -1.81 -1.88
N ARG A 126 -26.26 -1.38 -0.72
CA ARG A 126 -26.71 0.00 -0.50
C ARG A 126 -25.73 0.81 0.34
N PRO A 127 -25.63 2.14 0.12
CA PRO A 127 -24.81 3.04 0.95
C PRO A 127 -25.14 2.96 2.46
N SER A 128 -26.41 2.79 2.81
CA SER A 128 -26.86 2.65 4.21
C SER A 128 -26.27 1.42 4.90
N GLU A 129 -26.16 0.31 4.18
CA GLU A 129 -25.55 -0.92 4.68
C GLU A 129 -24.03 -0.78 4.85
N ILE A 130 -23.36 -0.16 3.88
CA ILE A 130 -21.92 0.11 3.96
C ILE A 130 -21.62 1.00 5.17
N ARG A 131 -22.41 2.07 5.39
CA ARG A 131 -22.28 2.93 6.57
C ARG A 131 -22.41 2.15 7.88
N ALA A 132 -23.43 1.29 7.99
CA ALA A 132 -23.64 0.46 9.17
C ALA A 132 -22.47 -0.51 9.39
N TRP A 133 -21.97 -1.13 8.32
CA TRP A 133 -20.81 -2.02 8.38
C TRP A 133 -19.52 -1.31 8.78
N VAL A 134 -19.25 -0.11 8.26
CA VAL A 134 -18.09 0.71 8.67
C VAL A 134 -18.13 1.00 10.16
N LYS A 135 -19.31 1.33 10.72
CA LYS A 135 -19.46 1.51 12.18
C LYS A 135 -19.13 0.24 12.97
N GLN A 136 -19.46 -0.94 12.44
CA GLN A 136 -19.06 -2.22 13.06
C GLN A 136 -17.55 -2.45 12.95
N LEU A 137 -16.91 -2.06 11.84
CA LEU A 137 -15.45 -2.12 11.69
C LEU A 137 -14.75 -1.24 12.73
N GLU A 138 -15.23 -0.01 12.96
CA GLU A 138 -14.64 0.93 13.92
C GLU A 138 -14.68 0.41 15.37
N LYS A 139 -15.63 -0.45 15.72
CA LYS A 139 -15.71 -1.08 17.05
C LYS A 139 -14.56 -2.07 17.29
N ARG A 140 -14.10 -2.76 16.23
CA ARG A 140 -13.11 -3.84 16.34
C ARG A 140 -11.73 -3.49 15.78
N LEU A 141 -11.62 -2.50 14.90
CA LEU A 141 -10.38 -2.10 14.23
C LEU A 141 -9.96 -0.69 14.64
N ALA A 142 -8.69 -0.36 14.38
CA ALA A 142 -8.27 1.04 14.35
C ALA A 142 -8.93 1.75 13.16
N LYS A 143 -9.27 3.04 13.32
CA LYS A 143 -9.90 3.87 12.26
C LYS A 143 -9.12 3.82 10.94
N SER A 144 -7.79 3.86 11.00
CA SER A 144 -6.93 3.78 9.80
C SER A 144 -7.05 2.43 9.09
N THR A 145 -7.16 1.33 9.82
CA THR A 145 -7.38 0.00 9.23
C THR A 145 -8.78 -0.13 8.65
N ALA A 146 -9.81 0.33 9.38
CA ALA A 146 -11.19 0.36 8.87
C ALA A 146 -11.31 1.19 7.58
N ASN A 147 -10.62 2.33 7.51
CA ASN A 147 -10.55 3.15 6.30
C ASN A 147 -9.91 2.39 5.12
N ARG A 148 -8.77 1.71 5.34
CA ARG A 148 -8.14 0.89 4.27
C ARG A 148 -9.04 -0.24 3.78
N VAL A 149 -9.76 -0.91 4.69
CA VAL A 149 -10.72 -1.96 4.33
C VAL A 149 -11.88 -1.39 3.50
N LEU A 150 -12.41 -0.22 3.89
CA LEU A 150 -13.45 0.47 3.12
C LEU A 150 -12.94 0.93 1.75
N ALA A 151 -11.74 1.51 1.67
CA ALA A 151 -11.12 1.95 0.43
C ALA A 151 -10.86 0.78 -0.53
N PHE A 152 -10.61 -0.42 0.01
CA PHE A 152 -10.51 -1.62 -0.79
C PHE A 152 -11.88 -2.07 -1.34
N LEU A 153 -12.94 -2.07 -0.51
CA LEU A 153 -14.30 -2.31 -1.00
C LEU A 153 -14.74 -1.29 -2.08
N GLU A 154 -14.38 -0.02 -1.89
CA GLU A 154 -14.61 1.04 -2.87
C GLU A 154 -13.94 0.74 -4.21
N GLN A 155 -12.70 0.24 -4.22
CA GLN A 155 -12.00 -0.20 -5.45
C GLN A 155 -12.69 -1.39 -6.11
N LEU A 156 -13.11 -2.41 -5.35
CA LEU A 156 -13.82 -3.57 -5.90
C LEU A 156 -15.14 -3.17 -6.56
N LEU A 157 -15.89 -2.27 -5.91
CA LEU A 157 -17.16 -1.77 -6.46
C LEU A 157 -16.95 -0.75 -7.59
N GLN A 158 -15.79 -0.09 -7.64
CA GLN A 158 -15.41 0.73 -8.79
C GLN A 158 -15.15 -0.15 -10.00
N SER A 159 -14.42 -1.26 -9.82
CA SER A 159 -14.24 -2.26 -10.88
C SER A 159 -15.59 -2.78 -11.40
N ALA A 160 -16.59 -2.97 -10.54
CA ALA A 160 -17.93 -3.34 -11.00
C ALA A 160 -18.63 -2.23 -11.84
N VAL A 161 -18.34 -0.96 -11.59
CA VAL A 161 -18.79 0.15 -12.44
C VAL A 161 -18.05 0.14 -13.77
N ASP A 162 -16.73 -0.04 -13.73
CA ASP A 162 -15.87 -0.02 -14.92
C ASP A 162 -16.16 -1.21 -15.86
N ASN A 163 -16.78 -2.28 -15.34
CA ASN A 163 -17.24 -3.45 -16.10
C ASN A 163 -18.76 -3.41 -16.40
N ASP A 164 -19.39 -2.23 -16.35
CA ASP A 164 -20.80 -2.00 -16.67
C ASP A 164 -21.81 -2.84 -15.85
N LEU A 165 -21.39 -3.40 -14.70
CA LEU A 165 -22.25 -4.24 -13.87
C LEU A 165 -23.23 -3.40 -13.03
N ILE A 166 -22.79 -2.20 -12.63
CA ILE A 166 -23.59 -1.23 -11.87
C ILE A 166 -23.30 0.19 -12.35
N ALA A 167 -24.34 1.04 -12.33
CA ALA A 167 -24.20 2.41 -12.81
C ALA A 167 -23.41 3.33 -11.86
N LYS A 168 -23.37 3.02 -10.56
CA LYS A 168 -22.77 3.90 -9.54
C LYS A 168 -22.15 3.09 -8.42
N ASN A 169 -20.96 3.49 -7.99
CA ASN A 169 -20.29 2.91 -6.83
C ASN A 169 -20.99 3.34 -5.53
N PRO A 170 -21.59 2.43 -4.75
CA PRO A 170 -22.31 2.81 -3.54
C PRO A 170 -21.37 3.29 -2.40
N CYS A 171 -20.07 2.97 -2.45
CA CYS A 171 -19.07 3.54 -1.53
C CYS A 171 -18.80 5.03 -1.80
N ALA A 172 -18.99 5.51 -3.03
CA ALA A 172 -18.77 6.91 -3.41
C ALA A 172 -19.90 7.85 -2.96
N SER A 173 -20.98 7.32 -2.36
CA SER A 173 -22.05 8.14 -1.81
C SER A 173 -21.53 9.05 -0.70
N LYS A 174 -21.90 10.34 -0.72
CA LYS A 174 -21.62 11.32 0.35
C LYS A 174 -22.09 10.87 1.74
N THR A 175 -23.03 9.93 1.78
CA THR A 175 -23.55 9.33 3.02
C THR A 175 -22.57 8.35 3.67
N VAL A 176 -21.65 7.76 2.91
CA VAL A 176 -20.60 6.85 3.38
C VAL A 176 -19.37 7.67 3.73
N GLN A 177 -19.13 7.82 5.03
CA GLN A 177 -18.02 8.62 5.54
C GLN A 177 -16.82 7.73 5.87
N LYS A 178 -15.66 8.06 5.31
CA LYS A 178 -14.41 7.35 5.59
C LYS A 178 -13.98 7.61 7.05
N PRO A 179 -13.61 6.57 7.82
CA PRO A 179 -13.08 6.75 9.16
C PRO A 179 -11.85 7.68 9.16
N LYS A 180 -11.94 8.79 9.89
CA LYS A 180 -10.84 9.73 10.06
C LYS A 180 -9.93 9.27 11.19
N ALA A 181 -8.75 8.79 10.85
CA ALA A 181 -7.70 8.56 11.83
C ALA A 181 -7.05 9.90 12.18
N GLU A 182 -6.86 10.16 13.47
CA GLU A 182 -6.11 11.33 13.91
C GLU A 182 -4.64 11.19 13.48
N PRO A 183 -4.06 12.24 12.88
CA PRO A 183 -2.64 12.26 12.59
C PRO A 183 -1.87 12.18 13.92
N ARG A 184 -0.91 11.28 14.01
CA ARG A 184 -0.02 11.19 15.17
C ARG A 184 1.24 11.97 14.87
N LYS A 185 1.55 12.94 15.71
CA LYS A 185 2.85 13.61 15.67
C LYS A 185 3.94 12.60 16.00
N VAL A 186 5.00 12.60 15.21
CA VAL A 186 6.18 11.80 15.48
C VAL A 186 6.91 12.41 16.66
N VAL A 187 7.23 11.60 17.66
CA VAL A 187 8.13 11.98 18.76
C VAL A 187 9.40 11.15 18.57
N PRO A 188 10.48 11.76 18.06
CA PRO A 188 11.78 11.11 17.94
C PRO A 188 12.27 10.60 19.29
N TRP A 189 13.10 9.57 19.26
CA TRP A 189 13.83 9.19 20.46
C TRP A 189 14.96 10.19 20.72
N PRO A 190 15.33 10.44 21.97
CA PRO A 190 16.57 11.12 22.26
C PRO A 190 17.75 10.14 22.11
N MET A 191 18.98 10.65 21.98
CA MET A 191 20.17 9.85 21.70
C MET A 191 20.44 8.82 22.81
N GLU A 192 20.22 9.18 24.07
CA GLU A 192 20.41 8.31 25.24
C GLU A 192 19.52 7.07 25.15
N ARG A 193 18.31 7.19 24.58
CA ARG A 193 17.43 6.04 24.37
C ARG A 193 17.92 5.14 23.24
N VAL A 194 18.47 5.72 22.17
CA VAL A 194 19.07 4.94 21.07
C VAL A 194 20.23 4.10 21.62
N LEU A 195 21.13 4.73 22.39
CA LEU A 195 22.26 4.06 23.04
C LEU A 195 21.79 2.97 24.02
N ALA A 196 20.88 3.29 24.94
CA ALA A 196 20.39 2.34 25.94
C ALA A 196 19.77 1.08 25.31
N VAL A 197 19.02 1.22 24.21
CA VAL A 197 18.48 0.06 23.48
C VAL A 197 19.59 -0.71 22.76
N THR A 198 20.58 0.00 22.22
CA THR A 198 21.73 -0.61 21.51
C THR A 198 22.57 -1.47 22.45
N ASP A 199 22.84 -1.00 23.66
CA ASP A 199 23.66 -1.71 24.65
C ASP A 199 23.04 -3.04 25.08
N VAL A 200 21.70 -3.10 25.13
CA VAL A 200 20.94 -4.30 25.51
C VAL A 200 20.81 -5.29 24.34
N LEU A 201 20.92 -4.84 23.09
CA LEU A 201 20.87 -5.75 21.95
C LEU A 201 22.03 -6.76 22.00
N PRO A 202 21.80 -8.03 21.63
CA PRO A 202 22.90 -8.99 21.47
C PRO A 202 23.92 -8.50 20.44
N ALA A 203 25.21 -8.76 20.64
CA ALA A 203 26.31 -8.22 19.82
C ALA A 203 26.07 -8.32 18.30
N ARG A 204 25.63 -9.50 17.82
CA ARG A 204 25.29 -9.76 16.40
C ARG A 204 24.21 -8.82 15.82
N TYR A 205 23.40 -8.23 16.67
CA TYR A 205 22.21 -7.47 16.30
C TYR A 205 22.33 -5.98 16.64
N ARG A 206 23.38 -5.56 17.35
CA ARG A 206 23.58 -4.15 17.75
C ARG A 206 23.68 -3.20 16.57
N ILE A 207 24.38 -3.63 15.50
CA ILE A 207 24.60 -2.81 14.30
C ILE A 207 23.29 -2.36 13.62
N MET A 208 22.17 -3.09 13.84
CA MET A 208 20.86 -2.67 13.35
C MET A 208 20.43 -1.30 13.89
N ALA A 209 20.78 -1.00 15.14
CA ALA A 209 20.47 0.29 15.74
C ALA A 209 21.30 1.42 15.11
N THR A 210 22.60 1.19 14.94
CA THR A 210 23.53 2.11 14.27
C THR A 210 23.09 2.42 12.84
N LEU A 211 22.78 1.40 12.03
CA LEU A 211 22.33 1.60 10.65
C LEU A 211 20.98 2.32 10.58
N GLY A 212 20.05 2.00 11.49
CA GLY A 212 18.75 2.67 11.55
C GLY A 212 18.84 4.13 11.99
N ALA A 213 19.70 4.44 12.96
CA ALA A 213 19.85 5.78 13.55
C ALA A 213 20.82 6.68 12.77
N GLY A 214 21.86 6.11 12.18
CA GLY A 214 22.91 6.82 11.46
C GLY A 214 22.66 6.98 9.96
N LEU A 215 21.85 6.10 9.35
CA LEU A 215 21.56 6.13 7.91
C LEU A 215 20.05 6.19 7.60
N GLY A 216 19.19 6.19 8.62
CA GLY A 216 17.74 6.28 8.44
C GLY A 216 17.11 5.10 7.70
N LEU A 217 17.77 3.94 7.64
CA LEU A 217 17.30 2.79 6.88
C LEU A 217 16.00 2.18 7.47
N ARG A 218 15.13 1.67 6.61
CA ARG A 218 13.96 0.87 7.02
C ARG A 218 14.42 -0.51 7.48
N GLN A 219 13.67 -1.15 8.37
CA GLN A 219 14.00 -2.48 8.89
C GLN A 219 14.31 -3.51 7.79
N GLY A 220 13.53 -3.55 6.71
CA GLY A 220 13.79 -4.47 5.59
C GLY A 220 15.07 -4.15 4.82
N GLU A 221 15.41 -2.85 4.70
CA GLU A 221 16.64 -2.38 4.04
C GLU A 221 17.86 -2.74 4.90
N ILE A 222 17.77 -2.57 6.22
CA ILE A 222 18.82 -3.02 7.17
C ILE A 222 19.07 -4.53 7.04
N PHE A 223 18.01 -5.33 6.90
CA PHE A 223 18.15 -6.78 6.76
C PHE A 223 18.64 -7.22 5.38
N GLY A 224 18.46 -6.37 4.36
CA GLY A 224 18.86 -6.64 2.99
C GLY A 224 20.20 -6.03 2.60
N LEU A 225 20.81 -5.21 3.47
CA LEU A 225 22.06 -4.52 3.16
C LEU A 225 23.20 -5.51 2.92
N ALA A 226 23.73 -5.50 1.71
CA ALA A 226 24.90 -6.30 1.35
C ALA A 226 26.19 -5.50 1.55
N VAL A 227 27.31 -6.19 1.79
CA VAL A 227 28.61 -5.55 1.99
C VAL A 227 29.04 -4.75 0.76
N ASN A 228 28.72 -5.24 -0.44
CA ASN A 228 29.04 -4.56 -1.71
C ASN A 228 28.25 -3.26 -1.94
N ASP A 229 27.27 -2.97 -1.10
CA ASP A 229 26.51 -1.72 -1.17
C ASP A 229 27.05 -0.63 -0.23
N VAL A 230 28.09 -0.94 0.55
CA VAL A 230 28.81 0.01 1.40
C VAL A 230 30.09 0.42 0.69
N ASP A 231 30.13 1.66 0.20
CA ASP A 231 31.29 2.26 -0.46
C ASP A 231 32.04 3.11 0.58
N PHE A 232 33.01 2.50 1.25
CA PHE A 232 33.83 3.14 2.29
C PHE A 232 34.69 4.25 1.71
N ASP A 233 35.22 4.08 0.49
CA ASP A 233 36.07 5.05 -0.18
C ASP A 233 35.31 6.33 -0.53
N LYS A 234 34.08 6.19 -1.03
CA LYS A 234 33.22 7.34 -1.37
C LYS A 234 32.40 7.86 -0.19
N GLY A 235 32.43 7.17 0.95
CA GLY A 235 31.63 7.52 2.12
C GLY A 235 30.13 7.50 1.83
N VAL A 236 29.63 6.46 1.15
CA VAL A 236 28.20 6.31 0.85
C VAL A 236 27.68 4.88 1.01
N VAL A 237 26.38 4.75 1.26
CA VAL A 237 25.66 3.48 1.22
C VAL A 237 24.61 3.51 0.12
N HIS A 238 24.62 2.49 -0.73
CA HIS A 238 23.61 2.26 -1.75
C HIS A 238 22.48 1.41 -1.17
N VAL A 239 21.25 1.92 -1.20
CA VAL A 239 20.08 1.16 -0.75
C VAL A 239 19.38 0.61 -1.98
N ARG A 240 19.73 -0.61 -2.39
CA ARG A 240 19.23 -1.24 -3.63
C ARG A 240 18.19 -2.32 -3.41
N GLN A 241 18.06 -2.82 -2.19
CA GLN A 241 17.26 -3.99 -1.86
C GLN A 241 16.77 -3.96 -0.41
N GLN A 242 15.80 -4.83 -0.14
CA GLN A 242 15.31 -5.13 1.21
C GLN A 242 14.89 -6.60 1.31
N VAL A 243 14.91 -7.13 2.53
CA VAL A 243 14.25 -8.40 2.85
C VAL A 243 12.77 -8.14 3.14
N LYS A 244 11.89 -8.71 2.31
CA LYS A 244 10.43 -8.73 2.49
C LYS A 244 10.00 -10.07 3.10
N LEU A 245 8.86 -10.07 3.80
CA LEU A 245 8.22 -11.28 4.34
C LEU A 245 6.79 -11.34 3.82
N VAL A 246 6.51 -12.28 2.93
CA VAL A 246 5.22 -12.49 2.25
C VAL A 246 4.85 -13.96 2.39
N ASN A 247 3.63 -14.25 2.84
CA ASN A 247 3.12 -15.62 3.03
C ASN A 247 4.11 -16.56 3.76
N ALA A 248 4.71 -16.03 4.83
CA ALA A 248 5.73 -16.70 5.66
C ALA A 248 7.07 -17.01 4.97
N LYS A 249 7.25 -16.62 3.71
CA LYS A 249 8.50 -16.76 2.95
C LYS A 249 9.24 -15.42 2.88
N LEU A 250 10.57 -15.50 2.95
CA LEU A 250 11.44 -14.34 2.77
C LEU A 250 11.80 -14.24 1.29
N LEU A 251 11.83 -13.01 0.79
CA LEU A 251 12.24 -12.69 -0.57
C LEU A 251 13.01 -11.37 -0.56
N PHE A 252 13.94 -11.22 -1.50
CA PHE A 252 14.52 -9.92 -1.81
C PHE A 252 13.56 -9.13 -2.70
N GLY A 253 13.63 -7.82 -2.61
CA GLY A 253 13.00 -6.97 -3.59
C GLY A 253 13.50 -5.55 -3.43
N LEU A 254 13.17 -4.72 -4.41
CA LEU A 254 13.55 -3.32 -4.42
C LEU A 254 12.98 -2.61 -3.19
N PRO A 255 13.66 -1.55 -2.71
CA PRO A 255 13.13 -0.66 -1.70
C PRO A 255 11.77 -0.13 -2.13
N LYS A 256 11.00 0.33 -1.15
CA LYS A 256 9.64 0.77 -1.41
C LYS A 256 9.60 1.79 -2.56
N HIS A 257 8.69 1.55 -3.51
CA HIS A 257 8.50 2.34 -4.74
C HIS A 257 9.55 2.10 -5.84
N ASP A 258 10.27 0.99 -5.77
CA ASP A 258 11.16 0.50 -6.82
C ASP A 258 12.25 1.51 -7.19
N ARG A 259 12.76 2.23 -6.16
CA ARG A 259 13.82 3.22 -6.31
C ARG A 259 14.98 2.94 -5.39
N GLU A 260 16.13 2.76 -6.01
CA GLU A 260 17.41 2.83 -5.33
C GLU A 260 17.69 4.26 -4.87
N ARG A 261 18.51 4.39 -3.83
CA ARG A 261 18.99 5.68 -3.36
C ARG A 261 20.35 5.53 -2.73
N THR A 262 21.07 6.64 -2.69
CA THR A 262 22.36 6.74 -2.00
C THR A 262 22.17 7.56 -0.73
N VAL A 263 22.76 7.09 0.37
CA VAL A 263 22.76 7.76 1.67
C VAL A 263 24.21 8.05 2.04
N PRO A 264 24.55 9.27 2.49
CA PRO A 264 25.87 9.56 3.03
C PRO A 264 26.21 8.61 4.18
N LEU A 265 27.44 8.10 4.22
CA LEU A 265 27.98 7.25 5.28
C LEU A 265 28.88 8.09 6.20
N PRO A 266 28.41 8.48 7.39
CA PRO A 266 29.27 9.17 8.36
C PRO A 266 30.42 8.27 8.80
N GLU A 267 31.60 8.85 9.06
CA GLU A 267 32.81 8.11 9.49
C GLU A 267 32.56 7.24 10.73
N SER A 268 31.79 7.74 11.70
CA SER A 268 31.43 6.98 12.91
C SER A 268 30.57 5.74 12.61
N VAL A 269 29.73 5.80 11.57
CA VAL A 269 28.94 4.66 11.12
C VAL A 269 29.80 3.70 10.30
N ALA A 270 30.70 4.22 9.44
CA ALA A 270 31.66 3.41 8.69
C ALA A 270 32.51 2.57 9.65
N ALA A 271 33.15 3.19 10.64
CA ALA A 271 33.97 2.52 11.63
C ALA A 271 33.18 1.44 12.40
N ALA A 272 31.93 1.72 12.77
CA ALA A 272 31.07 0.75 13.43
C ALA A 272 30.71 -0.45 12.53
N VAL A 273 30.54 -0.23 11.23
CA VAL A 273 30.30 -1.32 10.26
C VAL A 273 31.55 -2.16 10.08
N GLU A 274 32.74 -1.56 9.98
CA GLU A 274 34.02 -2.26 9.87
C GLU A 274 34.30 -3.10 11.10
N GLU A 275 34.16 -2.52 12.30
CA GLU A 275 34.31 -3.24 13.57
C GLU A 275 33.33 -4.42 13.63
N TYR A 276 32.07 -4.20 13.28
CA TYR A 276 31.07 -5.26 13.24
C TYR A 276 31.44 -6.38 12.26
N LEU A 277 31.90 -6.05 11.05
CA LEU A 277 32.29 -7.04 10.04
C LEU A 277 33.52 -7.86 10.45
N SER A 278 34.43 -7.28 11.26
CA SER A 278 35.57 -8.02 11.82
C SER A 278 35.13 -9.14 12.78
N LEU A 279 34.02 -8.93 13.51
CA LEU A 279 33.46 -9.90 14.45
C LEU A 279 32.43 -10.84 13.81
N PHE A 280 31.68 -10.33 12.85
CA PHE A 280 30.58 -11.02 12.18
C PHE A 280 30.71 -10.83 10.66
N PRO A 281 31.57 -11.62 9.99
CA PRO A 281 31.75 -11.53 8.55
C PRO A 281 30.43 -11.69 7.80
N ALA A 282 30.27 -10.93 6.71
CA ALA A 282 29.13 -11.01 5.81
C ALA A 282 28.93 -12.44 5.29
N ARG A 283 27.68 -12.82 5.03
CA ARG A 283 27.33 -14.16 4.58
C ARG A 283 26.46 -14.10 3.33
N GLU A 284 26.78 -14.96 2.38
CA GLU A 284 25.94 -15.16 1.19
C GLU A 284 24.59 -15.74 1.60
N VAL A 285 23.52 -15.09 1.15
CA VAL A 285 22.16 -15.54 1.36
C VAL A 285 21.42 -15.49 0.03
N THR A 286 20.82 -16.62 -0.34
CA THR A 286 19.99 -16.76 -1.52
C THR A 286 18.52 -16.67 -1.16
N LEU A 287 17.78 -15.76 -1.79
CA LEU A 287 16.33 -15.65 -1.69
C LEU A 287 15.73 -15.41 -3.09
N PRO A 288 14.45 -15.74 -3.30
CA PRO A 288 13.70 -15.31 -4.48
C PRO A 288 13.71 -13.78 -4.63
N TRP A 289 13.70 -13.29 -5.87
CA TRP A 289 13.63 -11.87 -6.19
C TRP A 289 12.22 -11.43 -6.59
N GLU A 290 11.72 -10.38 -5.93
CA GLU A 290 10.40 -9.75 -6.03
C GLU A 290 9.19 -10.64 -5.76
N GLU A 291 9.12 -11.83 -6.35
CA GLU A 291 8.05 -12.80 -6.20
C GLU A 291 8.46 -13.97 -5.31
N VAL A 292 7.48 -14.69 -4.79
CA VAL A 292 7.69 -15.84 -3.88
C VAL A 292 8.36 -17.03 -4.59
N ASP A 293 8.13 -17.12 -5.89
CA ASP A 293 8.64 -18.08 -6.87
C ASP A 293 9.53 -17.42 -7.93
N GLY A 294 9.96 -16.17 -7.68
CA GLY A 294 10.88 -15.46 -8.55
C GLY A 294 12.28 -16.06 -8.54
N ASP A 295 13.09 -15.63 -9.51
CA ASP A 295 14.45 -16.14 -9.68
C ASP A 295 15.30 -15.93 -8.41
N PRO A 296 16.09 -16.93 -8.01
CA PRO A 296 16.94 -16.81 -6.83
C PRO A 296 18.08 -15.83 -7.08
N VAL A 297 18.29 -14.91 -6.13
CA VAL A 297 19.42 -13.99 -6.11
C VAL A 297 20.22 -14.21 -4.83
N THR A 298 21.54 -14.25 -4.96
CA THR A 298 22.47 -14.41 -3.83
C THR A 298 23.14 -13.07 -3.53
N LEU A 299 23.06 -12.63 -2.28
CA LEU A 299 23.69 -11.38 -1.83
C LEU A 299 24.54 -11.62 -0.56
N PRO A 300 25.72 -10.99 -0.45
CA PRO A 300 26.56 -11.08 0.75
C PRO A 300 26.05 -10.12 1.84
N LEU A 301 25.06 -10.57 2.62
CA LEU A 301 24.39 -9.75 3.64
C LEU A 301 25.31 -9.47 4.83
N ILE A 302 25.31 -8.21 5.29
CA ILE A 302 26.04 -7.77 6.48
C ILE A 302 25.45 -8.43 7.74
N ILE A 303 24.12 -8.52 7.83
CA ILE A 303 23.45 -9.03 9.02
C ILE A 303 22.68 -10.30 8.70
N THR A 304 23.05 -11.38 9.38
CA THR A 304 22.39 -12.69 9.26
C THR A 304 22.03 -13.28 10.62
N SER A 305 21.20 -14.32 10.61
CA SER A 305 20.86 -15.09 11.81
C SER A 305 22.09 -15.86 12.32
N ARG A 306 21.95 -16.54 13.47
CA ARG A 306 23.03 -17.39 13.99
C ARG A 306 23.35 -18.57 13.06
N GLU A 307 22.38 -18.97 12.26
CA GLU A 307 22.42 -20.03 11.25
C GLU A 307 22.81 -19.49 9.86
N SER A 308 23.34 -18.26 9.78
CA SER A 308 23.74 -17.60 8.52
C SER A 308 22.61 -17.46 7.49
N ARG A 309 21.37 -17.23 7.96
CA ARG A 309 20.20 -17.00 7.09
C ARG A 309 19.74 -15.54 7.14
N ALA A 310 18.97 -15.12 6.14
CA ALA A 310 18.29 -13.81 6.15
C ALA A 310 17.43 -13.64 7.41
N LEU A 311 17.38 -12.41 7.92
CA LEU A 311 16.64 -12.10 9.13
C LEU A 311 15.13 -12.07 8.87
N ASN A 312 14.39 -12.78 9.73
CA ASN A 312 12.93 -12.73 9.75
C ASN A 312 12.44 -11.62 10.69
N ARG A 313 11.71 -10.64 10.16
CA ARG A 313 11.17 -9.52 10.95
C ARG A 313 10.30 -9.94 12.13
N ASN A 314 9.55 -11.03 12.03
CA ASN A 314 8.69 -11.47 13.13
C ASN A 314 9.54 -12.00 14.29
N TYR A 315 10.61 -12.73 13.97
CA TYR A 315 11.56 -13.22 14.95
C TYR A 315 12.30 -12.04 15.61
N ILE A 316 12.95 -11.17 14.81
CA ILE A 316 13.70 -10.02 15.32
C ILE A 316 12.82 -9.11 16.17
N ASN A 317 11.62 -8.75 15.70
CA ASN A 317 10.73 -7.88 16.47
C ASN A 317 10.25 -8.51 17.78
N THR A 318 10.10 -9.84 17.84
CA THR A 318 9.51 -10.52 19.00
C THR A 318 10.57 -10.91 20.03
N TYR A 319 11.69 -11.45 19.57
CA TYR A 319 12.68 -12.12 20.42
C TYR A 319 13.99 -11.33 20.58
N VAL A 320 14.20 -10.28 19.80
CA VAL A 320 15.43 -9.45 19.89
C VAL A 320 15.08 -8.01 20.28
N TRP A 321 14.29 -7.33 19.44
CA TRP A 321 13.99 -5.91 19.62
C TRP A 321 13.13 -5.62 20.86
N LYS A 322 12.01 -6.33 21.04
CA LYS A 322 11.12 -6.12 22.18
C LYS A 322 11.78 -6.40 23.53
N PRO A 323 12.53 -7.51 23.71
CA PRO A 323 13.32 -7.71 24.92
C PRO A 323 14.32 -6.58 25.16
N ALA A 324 14.98 -6.06 24.13
CA ALA A 324 15.89 -4.91 24.27
C ALA A 324 15.18 -3.64 24.75
N LEU A 325 13.96 -3.36 24.27
CA LEU A 325 13.15 -2.25 24.78
C LEU A 325 12.84 -2.40 26.28
N VAL A 326 12.64 -3.62 26.76
CA VAL A 326 12.39 -3.89 28.18
C VAL A 326 13.66 -3.73 28.99
N GLY A 327 14.77 -4.33 28.56
CA GLY A 327 16.04 -4.21 29.27
C GLY A 327 16.55 -2.77 29.33
N ALA A 328 16.24 -1.95 28.32
CA ALA A 328 16.56 -0.52 28.30
C ALA A 328 15.54 0.36 29.04
N GLY A 329 14.53 -0.23 29.70
CA GLY A 329 13.51 0.51 30.45
C GLY A 329 12.55 1.36 29.59
N VAL A 330 12.53 1.19 28.27
CA VAL A 330 11.68 1.96 27.35
C VAL A 330 10.21 1.53 27.46
N VAL A 331 9.98 0.25 27.72
CA VAL A 331 8.65 -0.33 27.96
C VAL A 331 8.73 -1.39 29.06
N THR A 332 7.62 -1.66 29.74
CA THR A 332 7.55 -2.76 30.71
C THR A 332 7.16 -4.09 30.05
N GLN A 333 7.42 -5.21 30.74
CA GLN A 333 6.87 -6.51 30.30
C GLN A 333 5.33 -6.51 30.23
N ALA A 334 4.68 -5.77 31.14
CA ALA A 334 3.24 -5.59 31.13
C ALA A 334 2.78 -4.86 29.86
N ASP A 335 3.50 -3.83 29.40
CA ASP A 335 3.20 -3.12 28.16
C ASP A 335 3.29 -4.03 26.93
N LEU A 336 4.23 -4.97 26.91
CA LEU A 336 4.36 -5.95 25.82
C LEU A 336 3.20 -6.95 25.79
N LYS A 337 2.70 -7.37 26.96
CA LYS A 337 1.60 -8.32 27.10
C LYS A 337 0.22 -7.69 26.95
N ALA A 338 0.11 -6.37 27.10
CA ALA A 338 -1.14 -5.63 26.97
C ALA A 338 -1.78 -5.84 25.58
N ARG A 339 -2.79 -6.70 25.51
CA ARG A 339 -3.59 -6.92 24.29
C ARG A 339 -4.81 -6.02 24.30
N VAL A 340 -5.04 -5.33 23.20
CA VAL A 340 -6.33 -4.71 22.91
C VAL A 340 -7.04 -5.58 21.88
N PRO A 341 -8.20 -6.19 22.20
CA PRO A 341 -8.96 -7.01 21.26
C PRO A 341 -9.17 -6.28 19.93
N GLY A 342 -8.86 -6.96 18.82
CA GLY A 342 -8.96 -6.40 17.47
C GLY A 342 -7.93 -5.32 17.10
N ARG A 343 -7.07 -4.87 18.03
CA ARG A 343 -6.04 -3.85 17.79
C ARG A 343 -4.66 -4.39 18.14
N ARG A 344 -4.03 -5.10 17.19
CA ARG A 344 -2.70 -5.72 17.37
C ARG A 344 -1.65 -4.65 17.72
N ASN A 345 -1.00 -4.80 18.88
CA ASN A 345 0.23 -4.10 19.29
C ASN A 345 0.20 -2.56 19.22
N GLN A 346 -0.94 -1.91 19.46
CA GLN A 346 -1.07 -0.46 19.26
C GLN A 346 -0.18 0.39 20.18
N LYS A 347 0.02 -0.04 21.45
CA LYS A 347 0.80 0.72 22.45
C LYS A 347 2.30 0.78 22.14
N ASN A 348 2.89 -0.31 21.63
CA ASN A 348 4.35 -0.41 21.45
C ASN A 348 4.82 -0.09 20.04
N ARG A 349 3.90 0.12 19.08
CA ARG A 349 4.26 0.38 17.68
C ARG A 349 5.12 1.62 17.50
N LYS A 350 4.97 2.63 18.38
CA LYS A 350 5.81 3.84 18.39
C LYS A 350 7.28 3.58 18.75
N HIS A 351 7.57 2.42 19.35
CA HIS A 351 8.91 2.02 19.78
C HIS A 351 9.52 0.91 18.91
N GLY A 352 8.93 0.60 17.75
CA GLY A 352 9.55 -0.32 16.78
C GLY A 352 10.82 0.30 16.17
N MET A 353 11.59 -0.48 15.41
CA MET A 353 12.83 -0.02 14.76
C MET A 353 12.66 1.24 13.88
N HIS A 354 11.44 1.53 13.41
CA HIS A 354 11.16 2.76 12.67
C HIS A 354 11.38 4.04 13.51
N ALA A 355 11.43 3.93 14.84
CA ALA A 355 11.80 5.04 15.72
C ALA A 355 13.24 5.54 15.48
N LEU A 356 14.17 4.65 15.11
CA LEU A 356 15.56 5.02 14.78
C LEU A 356 15.61 5.91 13.54
N ARG A 357 14.76 5.62 12.55
CA ARG A 357 14.62 6.45 11.36
C ARG A 357 13.99 7.81 11.67
N HIS A 358 13.07 7.88 12.63
CA HIS A 358 12.55 9.16 13.13
C HIS A 358 13.62 9.96 13.87
N PHE A 359 14.51 9.29 14.62
CA PHE A 359 15.68 9.91 15.22
C PHE A 359 16.61 10.49 14.15
N TYR A 360 17.03 9.69 13.15
CA TYR A 360 17.86 10.17 12.03
C TYR A 360 17.29 11.41 11.36
N ALA A 361 15.99 11.37 11.02
CA ALA A 361 15.31 12.51 10.41
C ALA A 361 15.30 13.74 11.31
N SER A 362 15.10 13.57 12.61
CA SER A 362 15.14 14.65 13.59
C SER A 362 16.51 15.29 13.67
N VAL A 363 17.58 14.48 13.77
CA VAL A 363 18.97 14.98 13.87
C VAL A 363 19.34 15.79 12.64
N LEU A 364 19.03 15.30 11.44
CA LEU A 364 19.36 16.02 10.22
C LEU A 364 18.60 17.34 10.07
N LEU A 365 17.31 17.37 10.42
CA LEU A 365 16.51 18.61 10.36
C LEU A 365 16.97 19.64 11.41
N ASP A 366 17.33 19.17 12.60
CA ASP A 366 17.88 20.03 13.65
C ASP A 366 19.20 20.67 13.19
N ALA A 367 20.07 19.87 12.55
CA ALA A 367 21.31 20.32 11.92
C ALA A 367 21.11 21.19 10.66
N GLY A 368 19.86 21.43 10.22
CA GLY A 368 19.56 22.32 9.10
C GLY A 368 19.66 21.67 7.71
N VAL A 369 19.75 20.34 7.61
CA VAL A 369 19.71 19.64 6.33
C VAL A 369 18.36 19.89 5.65
N SER A 370 18.41 20.20 4.34
CA SER A 370 17.19 20.52 3.60
C SER A 370 16.17 19.37 3.63
N PRO A 371 14.86 19.66 3.77
CA PRO A 371 13.82 18.63 3.73
C PRO A 371 13.81 17.80 2.44
N LYS A 372 14.30 18.38 1.32
CA LYS A 372 14.47 17.69 0.04
C LYS A 372 15.58 16.64 0.12
N ALA A 373 16.78 17.01 0.55
CA ALA A 373 17.89 16.06 0.73
C ALA A 373 17.50 14.95 1.71
N LEU A 374 16.85 15.29 2.82
CA LEU A 374 16.32 14.29 3.76
C LEU A 374 15.29 13.37 3.08
N ALA A 375 14.37 13.90 2.27
CA ALA A 375 13.40 13.08 1.54
C ALA A 375 14.09 12.10 0.59
N GLU A 376 15.17 12.51 -0.07
CA GLU A 376 16.00 11.68 -0.93
C GLU A 376 16.68 10.57 -0.13
N TYR A 377 17.38 10.89 0.97
CA TYR A 377 18.05 9.89 1.82
C TYR A 377 17.07 8.91 2.48
N LEU A 378 15.86 9.37 2.78
CA LEU A 378 14.80 8.53 3.30
C LEU A 378 14.10 7.73 2.19
N GLY A 379 14.23 8.09 0.91
CA GLY A 379 13.49 7.46 -0.17
C GLY A 379 11.99 7.70 -0.01
N HIS A 380 11.59 8.96 0.15
CA HIS A 380 10.20 9.40 0.07
C HIS A 380 9.88 9.83 -1.37
N GLN A 381 8.76 9.35 -1.91
CA GLN A 381 8.29 9.72 -3.25
C GLN A 381 7.91 11.21 -3.36
N ASP A 382 7.39 11.75 -2.26
CA ASP A 382 6.92 13.12 -2.15
C ASP A 382 7.65 13.79 -0.97
N ALA A 383 8.42 14.84 -1.24
CA ALA A 383 9.08 15.63 -0.20
C ALA A 383 8.06 16.27 0.76
N GLY A 384 6.84 16.55 0.29
CA GLY A 384 5.72 17.00 1.10
C GLY A 384 5.35 16.00 2.20
N TYR A 385 5.59 14.69 2.01
CA TYR A 385 5.42 13.71 3.09
C TYR A 385 6.44 13.94 4.21
N THR A 386 7.71 14.22 3.89
CA THR A 386 8.75 14.55 4.88
C THR A 386 8.35 15.78 5.68
N LEU A 387 7.94 16.85 4.99
CA LEU A 387 7.48 18.09 5.61
C LEU A 387 6.28 17.80 6.54
N ARG A 388 5.18 17.25 6.03
CA ARG A 388 3.99 16.95 6.85
C ARG A 388 4.28 16.08 8.07
N THR A 389 5.30 15.22 8.02
CA THR A 389 5.65 14.30 9.10
C THR A 389 6.56 14.92 10.15
N TYR A 390 7.48 15.81 9.76
CA TYR A 390 8.56 16.31 10.61
C TYR A 390 8.62 17.82 10.78
N THR A 391 7.79 18.61 10.08
CA THR A 391 7.79 20.08 10.19
C THR A 391 7.66 20.56 11.63
N HIS A 392 6.94 19.84 12.49
CA HIS A 392 6.81 20.22 13.91
C HIS A 392 8.09 20.05 14.73
N LEU A 393 9.16 19.46 14.18
CA LEU A 393 10.48 19.33 14.80
C LEU A 393 11.45 20.42 14.34
N ILE A 394 11.11 21.19 13.31
CA ILE A 394 11.94 22.29 12.82
C ILE A 394 11.70 23.48 13.76
N HIS A 395 12.38 23.49 14.90
CA HIS A 395 12.38 24.61 15.83
C HIS A 395 13.48 25.63 15.44
N GLY A 396 13.31 26.90 15.82
CA GLY A 396 14.32 27.96 15.61
C GLY A 396 14.61 28.29 14.15
N SER A 397 13.72 27.99 13.20
CA SER A 397 13.89 28.40 11.79
C SER A 397 13.87 29.91 11.62
N GLU A 398 13.12 30.62 12.47
CA GLU A 398 13.02 32.08 12.47
C GLU A 398 14.34 32.73 12.92
N ASP A 399 14.90 32.28 14.05
CA ASP A 399 16.20 32.75 14.55
C ASP A 399 17.36 32.42 13.59
N ARG A 400 17.33 31.22 12.98
CA ARG A 400 18.31 30.84 11.95
C ARG A 400 18.19 31.70 10.70
N ALA A 401 16.98 32.05 10.28
CA ALA A 401 16.76 32.93 9.14
C ALA A 401 17.28 34.34 9.43
N GLY A 402 17.02 34.89 10.62
CA GLY A 402 17.58 36.16 11.07
C GLY A 402 19.10 36.16 11.01
N LYS A 403 19.75 35.22 11.70
CA LYS A 403 21.22 35.10 11.73
C LYS A 403 21.84 34.90 10.34
N ALA A 404 21.17 34.17 9.45
CA ALA A 404 21.68 33.93 8.09
C ALA A 404 21.67 35.22 7.26
N ILE A 405 20.62 36.05 7.39
CA ILE A 405 20.57 37.36 6.78
C ILE A 405 21.62 38.29 7.40
N ASP A 406 21.70 38.35 8.73
CA ASP A 406 22.70 39.17 9.43
C ASP A 406 24.12 38.84 8.96
N THR A 407 24.47 37.56 8.88
CA THR A 407 25.78 37.10 8.40
C THR A 407 26.03 37.51 6.95
N ALA A 408 25.03 37.40 6.06
CA ALA A 408 25.16 37.78 4.66
C ALA A 408 25.36 39.29 4.48
N PHE A 409 24.67 40.10 5.29
CA PHE A 409 24.84 41.55 5.28
C PHE A 409 26.18 41.98 5.90
N ASP A 410 26.63 41.34 6.97
CA ASP A 410 27.93 41.60 7.59
C ASP A 410 29.09 41.30 6.61
N LEU A 411 29.00 40.18 5.88
CA LEU A 411 29.98 39.83 4.83
C LEU A 411 30.01 40.88 3.71
N ALA A 412 28.85 41.35 3.24
CA ALA A 412 28.75 42.37 2.20
C ALA A 412 29.29 43.75 2.65
N LEU A 413 29.14 44.09 3.93
CA LEU A 413 29.68 45.31 4.53
C LEU A 413 31.20 45.24 4.71
N THR A 414 31.76 44.06 4.98
CA THR A 414 33.22 43.88 5.02
C THR A 414 33.89 43.91 3.65
N GLU A 415 33.21 43.51 2.57
CA GLU A 415 33.75 43.54 1.21
C GLU A 415 33.69 44.95 0.56
N THR A 416 32.86 45.86 1.08
CA THR A 416 32.72 47.23 0.55
C THR A 416 33.53 48.28 1.32
N GLY A 417 34.29 47.86 2.34
CA GLY A 417 34.94 48.75 3.32
C GLY A 417 36.46 48.95 3.21
N THR A 418 37.08 48.80 2.04
CA THR A 418 38.52 49.12 1.86
C THR A 418 38.84 49.84 0.55
N GLU A 419 38.79 51.17 0.61
CA GLU A 419 39.81 52.04 -0.01
C GLU A 419 40.09 53.19 0.97
N PRO A 420 41.26 53.26 1.64
CA PRO A 420 41.65 54.46 2.36
C PRO A 420 42.16 55.50 1.36
N GLU A 421 41.46 56.63 1.34
CA GLU A 421 41.82 57.87 0.66
C GLU A 421 43.23 58.30 1.09
N GLN A 422 44.21 58.10 0.20
CA GLN A 422 45.55 58.69 0.34
C GLN A 422 45.53 60.09 -0.29
N THR A 423 45.53 61.15 0.53
CA THR A 423 46.31 62.38 0.27
C THR A 423 46.28 63.29 1.52
N PRO A 424 47.30 64.13 1.76
CA PRO A 424 47.76 65.17 0.82
C PRO A 424 49.19 65.00 0.30
#